data_AF-A0A7Y8L4F4-F1
#
_entry.id   AF-A0A7Y8L4F4-F1
#
_cell.length_a   1.000
_cell.length_b   1.000
_cell.length_c   1.000
_cell.angle_alpha   90.00
_cell.angle_beta   90.00
_cell.angle_gamma   90.00
#
_symmetry.space_group_name_H-M   'P 1'
#
loop_
_entity.id
_entity.type
_entity.pdbx_description
1 polymer ?
#
loop_
_entity_poly.entity_id
_entity_poly.type
_entity_poly.pdbx_seq_one_letter_code
_entity_poly.pdbx_strand_id
1 'polypeptide(L)' 'MAEKGKSKTNVMARADVKNRVQHCRFCGNKVEVVMALTPSGKKKIIRICCGG' A
#
# COMPACT_ATOMS: atom_id res chain seq x y z
N MET A 1 26.11 -10.08 -5.24
CA MET A 1 26.03 -9.54 -3.86
C MET A 1 24.71 -10.00 -3.26
N ALA A 2 24.69 -11.16 -2.57
CA ALA A 2 23.50 -11.61 -1.87
C ALA A 2 23.29 -10.68 -0.66
N GLU A 3 22.22 -9.89 -0.69
CA GLU A 3 21.88 -8.88 0.33
C GLU A 3 21.58 -9.57 1.69
N LYS A 4 22.63 -9.93 2.42
CA LYS A 4 22.59 -10.40 3.81
C LYS A 4 22.20 -9.23 4.74
N GLY A 5 20.93 -8.81 4.68
CA GLY A 5 20.43 -7.72 5.54
C GLY A 5 18.92 -7.73 5.78
N LYS A 6 18.17 -8.62 5.12
CA LYS A 6 16.72 -8.71 5.28
C LYS A 6 16.40 -9.77 6.33
N SER A 7 16.74 -9.50 7.59
CA SER A 7 16.19 -10.27 8.72
C SER A 7 14.67 -10.26 8.60
N LYS A 8 14.03 -11.43 8.73
CA LYS A 8 12.58 -11.66 8.60
C LYS A 8 11.74 -10.74 9.51
N THR A 9 12.38 -10.08 10.47
CA THR A 9 11.81 -9.26 11.55
C THR A 9 12.24 -7.80 11.54
N ASN A 10 12.79 -7.25 10.44
CA ASN A 10 13.13 -5.82 10.41
C ASN A 10 11.85 -4.96 10.32
N VAL A 11 11.22 -4.75 11.48
CA VAL A 11 9.92 -4.05 11.65
C VAL A 11 10.02 -2.62 11.14
N MET A 12 11.15 -1.95 11.38
CA MET A 12 11.38 -0.58 10.92
C MET A 12 11.42 -0.48 9.39
N ALA A 13 12.13 -1.40 8.72
CA ALA A 13 12.15 -1.44 7.25
C ALA A 13 10.75 -1.72 6.66
N ARG A 14 9.90 -2.51 7.34
CA ARG A 14 8.51 -2.75 6.93
C ARG A 14 7.61 -1.53 7.12
N ALA A 15 7.81 -0.78 8.20
CA ALA A 15 7.07 0.45 8.46
C ALA A 15 7.42 1.54 7.43
N ASP A 16 8.71 1.68 7.09
CA ASP A 16 9.17 2.60 6.05
C ASP A 16 8.54 2.28 4.69
N VAL A 17 8.56 1.00 4.28
CA VAL A 17 7.93 0.57 3.02
C VAL A 17 6.42 0.82 2.99
N LYS A 18 5.73 0.70 4.13
CA LYS A 18 4.30 1.04 4.23
C LYS A 18 4.03 2.55 4.14
N ASN A 19 4.91 3.38 4.69
CA ASN A 19 4.77 4.83 4.69
C ASN A 19 5.19 5.48 3.37
N ARG A 20 5.92 4.76 2.51
CA ARG A 20 6.25 5.26 1.16
C ARG A 20 4.99 5.51 0.35
N VAL A 21 4.90 6.73 -0.17
CA VAL A 21 3.84 7.16 -1.08
C VAL A 21 3.79 6.19 -2.27
N GLN A 22 2.70 5.43 -2.35
CA GLN A 22 2.46 4.51 -3.45
C GLN A 22 1.94 5.31 -4.64
N HIS A 23 2.57 5.15 -5.79
CA HIS A 23 2.12 5.74 -7.05
C HIS A 23 1.46 4.67 -7.90
N CYS A 24 0.41 5.04 -8.61
CA CYS A 24 -0.32 4.14 -9.49
C CYS A 24 0.56 3.78 -10.69
N ARG A 25 0.71 2.49 -11.00
CA ARG A 25 1.52 2.06 -12.15
C ARG A 25 0.95 2.53 -13.50
N PHE A 26 -0.35 2.84 -13.55
CA PHE A 26 -1.05 3.20 -14.77
C PHE A 26 -1.11 4.72 -15.00
N CYS A 27 -1.60 5.49 -14.03
CA CYS A 27 -1.74 6.94 -14.17
C CYS A 27 -0.63 7.77 -13.51
N GLY A 28 0.28 7.15 -12.75
CA GLY A 28 1.35 7.86 -12.05
C GLY A 28 0.90 8.69 -10.83
N ASN A 29 -0.40 8.84 -10.60
CA ASN A 29 -0.93 9.61 -9.47
C ASN A 29 -0.71 8.89 -8.14
N LYS A 30 -0.73 9.66 -7.06
CA LYS A 30 -0.71 9.15 -5.69
C LYS A 30 -1.90 8.23 -5.45
N VAL A 31 -1.64 7.04 -4.92
CA VAL A 31 -2.68 6.09 -4.55
C VAL A 31 -3.24 6.47 -3.19
N GLU A 32 -4.53 6.77 -3.16
CA GLU A 32 -5.28 6.96 -1.92
C GLU A 32 -5.87 5.62 -1.48
N VAL A 33 -5.59 5.25 -0.23
CA VAL A 33 -6.07 4.00 0.36
C VAL A 33 -7.22 4.35 1.28
N VAL A 34 -8.45 4.07 0.85
CA VAL A 34 -9.66 4.32 1.63
C VAL A 34 -10.27 3.03 2.13
N MET A 35 -10.88 3.10 3.31
CA MET A 35 -11.63 1.99 3.88
C MET A 35 -13.10 2.19 3.57
N ALA A 36 -13.67 1.33 2.73
CA ALA A 36 -15.07 1.38 2.35
C ALA A 36 -15.85 0.23 2.98
N LEU A 37 -17.13 0.45 3.25
CA LEU A 37 -18.08 -0.59 3.63
C LEU A 37 -18.80 -1.06 2.38
N THR A 38 -18.80 -2.37 2.11
CA THR A 38 -19.65 -2.94 1.07
C THR A 38 -21.12 -2.83 1.51
N PRO A 39 -22.08 -2.88 0.57
CA PRO A 39 -23.52 -2.91 0.92
C PRO A 39 -23.89 -4.11 1.80
N SER A 40 -23.05 -5.16 1.83
CA SER A 40 -23.15 -6.31 2.73
C SER A 40 -22.47 -6.12 4.11
N GLY A 41 -22.03 -4.90 4.45
CA GLY A 41 -21.41 -4.56 5.72
C GLY A 41 -19.95 -4.99 5.88
N LYS A 42 -19.31 -5.52 4.83
CA LYS A 42 -17.92 -5.96 4.89
C LYS A 42 -16.98 -4.78 4.69
N LYS A 43 -15.98 -4.66 5.55
CA LYS A 43 -14.91 -3.68 5.42
C LYS A 43 -13.97 -4.09 4.28
N LYS A 44 -13.81 -3.24 3.27
CA LYS A 44 -12.89 -3.43 2.15
C LYS A 44 -11.95 -2.24 2.04
N ILE A 45 -10.67 -2.52 1.86
CA ILE A 45 -9.67 -1.50 1.55
C ILE A 45 -9.67 -1.31 0.03
N ILE A 46 -9.94 -0.09 -0.42
CA ILE A 46 -9.96 0.29 -1.83
C ILE A 46 -8.78 1.23 -2.08
N ARG A 47 -8.05 0.97 -3.15
CA ARG A 47 -6.97 1.83 -3.65
C ARG A 47 -7.52 2.63 -4.81
N ILE A 48 -7.62 3.94 -4.65
CA ILE A 48 -8.13 4.88 -5.64
C ILE A 48 -6.92 5.62 -6.22
N CYS A 49 -6.76 5.60 -7.55
CA CYS A 49 -5.64 6.29 -8.20
C CYS A 49 -5.89 6.68 -9.65
N CYS A 50 -6.52 5.82 -10.43
CA CYS A 50 -7.12 6.19 -11.70
C CYS A 50 -8.51 6.74 -11.42
N GLY A 51 -8.89 7.86 -12.06
CA GLY A 51 -10.20 8.51 -11.89
C GLY A 51 -11.32 7.47 -11.78
N GLY A 52 -12.11 7.61 -10.71
CA GLY A 52 -13.24 6.74 -10.42
C GLY A 52 -14.26 6.71 -11.55
#